data_AF-A0A1D6IBH5-F1
#
_entry.id   AF-A0A1D6IBH5-F1
#
_cell.length_a   1.000
_cell.length_b   1.000
_cell.length_c   1.000
_cell.angle_alpha   90.00
_cell.angle_beta   90.00
_cell.angle_gamma   90.00
#
_symmetry.space_group_name_H-M   'P 1'
#
loop_
_entity.id
_entity.type
_entity.pdbx_description
1 polymer ?
#
loop_
_entity_poly.entity_id
_entity_poly.type
_entity_poly.pdbx_seq_one_letter_code
_entity_poly.pdbx_strand_id
1 'polypeptide(L)'
;MTWWKNHEFPSARCLFLQSIKLHQKGLWKSECICGRDVAPLKGLSVEAEWNLQSSLCPCAEPKNPVSSALASWEAYYQWRSLPLHSPVAVLLHWPLTLYHCVQLSRTQTPRYDGQDTLCIHYLGPEKELLQLAAFGELRALFPSVQIHIELVGPEVPKSRDGEVVNISRYACCSDKSCCCKSSIGSKDLSCTAVTLKLWKGFYHERCSDILKVLSTITPIF
;
A
#
# COMPACT_ATOMS: atom_id res chain seq x y z
N MET A 1 17.04 -36.36 25.47
CA MET A 1 17.57 -34.99 25.31
C MET A 1 17.34 -34.55 23.88
N THR A 2 16.32 -33.73 23.65
CA THR A 2 15.90 -33.25 22.33
C THR A 2 16.59 -31.93 22.01
N TRP A 3 17.69 -31.99 21.23
CA TRP A 3 18.40 -30.82 20.72
C TRP A 3 18.27 -30.73 19.20
N TRP A 4 17.06 -30.49 18.72
CA TRP A 4 16.83 -30.03 17.35
C TRP A 4 15.94 -28.79 17.43
N LYS A 5 16.53 -27.67 17.89
CA LYS A 5 16.01 -26.36 17.52
C LYS A 5 16.51 -26.13 16.10
N ASN A 6 15.58 -26.11 15.13
CA ASN A 6 15.83 -25.65 13.78
C ASN A 6 16.39 -24.22 13.84
N HIS A 7 17.72 -24.09 13.85
CA HIS A 7 18.37 -22.84 13.53
C HIS A 7 18.31 -22.68 12.01
N GLU A 8 17.14 -22.32 11.48
CA GLU A 8 17.05 -21.79 10.13
C GLU A 8 17.96 -20.56 10.07
N PHE A 9 19.01 -20.63 9.24
CA PHE A 9 19.88 -19.49 9.02
C PHE A 9 19.02 -18.30 8.57
N PRO A 10 19.26 -17.08 9.09
CA PRO A 10 18.48 -15.92 8.69
C PRO A 10 18.62 -15.72 7.18
N SER A 11 17.49 -15.60 6.47
CA SER A 11 17.52 -15.31 5.04
C SER A 11 18.27 -14.00 4.76
N ALA A 12 18.79 -13.83 3.55
CA ALA A 12 19.43 -12.56 3.15
C ALA A 12 18.55 -11.34 3.44
N ARG A 13 17.21 -11.50 3.35
CA ARG A 13 16.24 -10.46 3.70
C ARG A 13 16.13 -10.23 5.21
N CYS A 14 16.15 -11.28 6.06
CA CYS A 14 16.21 -11.11 7.52
C CYS A 14 17.51 -10.34 7.90
N LEU A 15 18.67 -10.71 7.32
CA LEU A 15 19.96 -10.05 7.57
C LEU A 15 19.96 -8.58 7.15
N PHE A 16 19.44 -8.27 5.95
CA PHE A 16 19.31 -6.90 5.47
C PHE A 16 18.42 -6.05 6.40
N LEU A 17 17.22 -6.53 6.73
CA LEU A 17 16.32 -5.78 7.61
C LEU A 17 16.89 -5.62 9.02
N GLN A 18 17.71 -6.57 9.47
CA GLN A 18 18.39 -6.49 10.75
C GLN A 18 19.47 -5.41 10.74
N SER A 19 20.25 -5.29 9.66
CA SER A 19 21.30 -4.26 9.55
C SER A 19 20.75 -2.84 9.58
N ILE A 20 19.53 -2.63 9.07
CA ILE A 20 18.81 -1.36 9.12
C ILE A 20 17.82 -1.24 10.29
N LYS A 21 17.82 -2.20 11.22
CA LYS A 21 16.98 -2.22 12.44
C LYS A 21 15.46 -2.23 12.19
N LEU A 22 15.00 -2.71 11.04
CA LEU A 22 13.59 -2.84 10.64
C LEU A 22 13.04 -4.27 10.73
N HIS A 23 13.91 -5.24 10.98
CA HIS A 23 13.53 -6.64 11.10
C HIS A 23 12.38 -6.84 12.11
N GLN A 24 11.31 -7.52 11.68
CA GLN A 24 10.10 -7.82 12.47
C GLN A 24 9.33 -6.60 13.00
N LYS A 25 9.45 -5.41 12.38
CA LYS A 25 8.76 -4.19 12.82
C LYS A 25 7.73 -3.71 11.81
N GLY A 26 6.57 -3.25 12.31
CA GLY A 26 5.54 -2.58 11.51
C GLY A 26 5.28 -3.24 10.16
N LEU A 27 5.29 -2.43 9.10
CA LEU A 27 5.09 -2.86 7.70
C LEU A 27 6.15 -3.86 7.19
N TRP A 28 7.32 -3.93 7.82
CA TRP A 28 8.45 -4.76 7.40
C TRP A 28 8.32 -6.21 7.87
N LYS A 29 7.38 -6.51 8.76
CA LYS A 29 7.24 -7.85 9.35
C LYS A 29 6.99 -8.92 8.29
N SER A 30 6.19 -8.62 7.27
CA SER A 30 5.86 -9.53 6.15
C SER A 30 7.00 -9.73 5.15
N GLU A 31 8.05 -8.90 5.21
CA GLU A 31 9.18 -9.04 4.30
C GLU A 31 10.02 -10.28 4.58
N CYS A 32 9.92 -10.85 5.78
CA CYS A 32 10.65 -12.05 6.14
C CYS A 32 9.76 -13.08 6.84
N ILE A 33 10.07 -14.36 6.61
CA ILE A 33 9.30 -15.50 7.15
C ILE A 33 9.85 -16.02 8.48
N CYS A 34 11.01 -15.50 8.91
CA CYS A 34 11.64 -15.88 10.17
C CYS A 34 10.75 -15.43 11.34
N GLY A 35 10.56 -16.29 12.35
CA GLY A 35 9.80 -15.95 13.56
C GLY A 35 8.29 -15.75 13.38
N ARG A 36 7.65 -16.44 12.44
CA ARG A 36 6.17 -16.48 12.34
C ARG A 36 5.58 -17.13 13.60
N ASP A 37 5.27 -16.32 14.60
CA ASP A 37 4.08 -16.58 15.41
C ASP A 37 2.87 -16.31 14.51
N VAL A 38 1.96 -17.27 14.44
CA VAL A 38 0.67 -17.17 13.73
C VAL A 38 -0.24 -16.22 14.51
N ALA A 39 0.18 -14.97 14.64
CA ALA A 39 -0.67 -13.92 15.17
C ALA A 39 -1.83 -13.73 14.17
N PRO A 40 -3.09 -13.66 14.62
CA PRO A 40 -4.21 -13.45 13.73
C PRO A 40 -3.98 -12.20 12.88
N LEU A 41 -4.26 -12.26 11.58
CA LEU A 41 -4.36 -11.10 10.69
C LEU A 41 -5.59 -10.25 11.07
N LYS A 42 -5.74 -9.89 12.36
CA LYS A 42 -6.75 -8.99 12.88
C LYS A 42 -6.05 -7.68 13.25
N GLY A 43 -6.41 -6.60 12.58
CA GLY A 43 -6.05 -5.24 12.99
C GLY A 43 -4.79 -4.62 12.37
N LEU A 44 -3.97 -5.35 11.59
CA LEU A 44 -2.69 -4.85 11.09
C LEU A 44 -2.78 -3.82 9.95
N SER A 45 -3.98 -3.49 9.46
CA SER A 45 -4.13 -2.78 8.18
C SER A 45 -4.04 -1.25 8.25
N VAL A 46 -4.37 -0.62 9.38
CA VAL A 46 -4.61 0.84 9.43
C VAL A 46 -3.64 1.58 10.35
N GLU A 47 -3.10 0.91 11.37
CA GLU A 47 -2.20 1.49 12.37
C GLU A 47 -0.72 1.23 12.07
N ALA A 48 -0.42 0.78 10.85
CA ALA A 48 0.93 0.37 10.48
C ALA A 48 1.89 1.56 10.38
N GLU A 49 3.03 1.46 11.06
CA GLU A 49 4.08 2.47 11.05
C GLU A 49 5.25 2.08 10.15
N TRP A 50 5.89 3.08 9.54
CA TRP A 50 7.14 2.92 8.79
C TRP A 50 8.30 2.48 9.67
N ASN A 51 8.29 2.75 10.98
CA ASN A 51 9.45 2.51 11.86
C ASN A 51 10.74 3.18 11.36
N LEU A 52 10.59 4.27 10.60
CA LEU A 52 11.65 5.09 10.03
C LEU A 52 11.48 6.53 10.51
N GLN A 53 12.58 7.29 10.55
CA GLN A 53 12.52 8.73 10.76
C GLN A 53 11.72 9.41 9.64
N SER A 54 11.12 10.56 9.93
CA SER A 54 10.30 11.33 8.99
C SER A 54 11.04 11.72 7.71
N SER A 55 12.35 11.92 7.77
CA SER A 55 13.21 12.19 6.61
C SER A 55 13.45 10.99 5.69
N LEU A 56 13.09 9.77 6.14
CA LEU A 56 13.33 8.52 5.43
C LEU A 56 12.04 7.87 4.94
N CYS A 57 10.86 8.42 5.20
CA CYS A 57 9.62 7.82 4.75
C CYS A 57 8.55 8.83 4.30
N PRO A 58 7.66 8.46 3.37
CA PRO A 58 6.57 9.32 2.93
C PRO A 58 5.43 9.32 3.95
N CYS A 59 5.63 9.95 5.11
CA CYS A 59 4.62 10.03 6.17
C CYS A 59 3.77 11.31 6.14
N ALA A 60 4.04 12.23 5.21
CA ALA A 60 3.34 13.50 5.03
C ALA A 60 3.03 13.73 3.55
N GLU A 61 2.18 14.72 3.24
CA GLU A 61 1.89 15.09 1.84
C GLU A 61 3.17 15.51 1.09
N PRO A 62 3.27 15.25 -0.22
CA PRO A 62 4.40 15.72 -1.02
C PRO A 62 4.38 17.26 -1.12
N LYS A 63 5.57 17.87 -1.28
CA LYS A 63 5.68 19.33 -1.39
C LYS A 63 5.06 19.88 -2.67
N ASN A 64 5.07 19.10 -3.74
CA ASN A 64 4.56 19.47 -5.05
C ASN A 64 3.74 18.29 -5.61
N PRO A 65 2.67 18.56 -6.37
CA PRO A 65 1.98 17.50 -7.12
C PRO A 65 2.94 16.86 -8.13
N VAL A 66 2.64 15.62 -8.53
CA VAL A 66 3.38 14.96 -9.61
C VAL A 66 3.12 15.73 -10.91
N SER A 67 4.14 16.40 -11.44
CA SER A 67 4.02 17.25 -12.64
C SER A 67 4.21 16.49 -13.95
N SER A 68 4.93 15.37 -13.92
CA SER A 68 5.16 14.49 -15.07
C SER A 68 5.19 13.03 -14.61
N ALA A 69 4.96 12.10 -15.54
CA ALA A 69 5.03 10.68 -15.23
C ALA A 69 6.41 10.32 -14.67
N LEU A 70 6.45 9.80 -13.44
CA LEU A 70 7.70 9.35 -12.83
C LEU A 70 8.21 8.15 -13.62
N ALA A 71 9.48 8.17 -14.04
CA ALA A 71 10.07 7.17 -14.93
C ALA A 71 11.06 6.22 -14.24
N SER A 72 11.44 6.51 -12.99
CA SER A 72 12.42 5.72 -12.23
C SER A 72 12.23 5.89 -10.72
N TRP A 73 12.84 4.99 -9.94
CA TRP A 73 12.94 5.15 -8.50
C TRP A 73 13.65 6.44 -8.11
N GLU A 74 14.72 6.82 -8.80
CA GLU A 74 15.42 8.07 -8.54
C GLU A 74 14.48 9.28 -8.70
N ALA A 75 13.68 9.32 -9.77
CA ALA A 75 12.69 10.38 -9.97
C ALA A 75 11.65 10.42 -8.84
N TYR A 76 11.17 9.25 -8.39
CA TYR A 76 10.26 9.16 -7.24
C TYR A 76 10.91 9.70 -5.96
N TYR A 77 12.14 9.29 -5.64
CA TYR A 77 12.85 9.72 -4.43
C TYR A 77 13.11 11.23 -4.45
N GLN A 78 13.53 11.77 -5.58
CA GLN A 78 13.71 13.22 -5.76
C GLN A 78 12.39 13.97 -5.55
N TRP A 79 11.31 13.55 -6.22
CA TRP A 79 9.98 14.16 -6.05
C TRP A 79 9.50 14.09 -4.60
N ARG A 80 9.69 12.95 -3.95
CA ARG A 80 9.27 12.74 -2.56
C ARG A 80 10.22 13.35 -1.52
N SER A 81 11.31 14.00 -1.97
CA SER A 81 12.36 14.54 -1.10
C SER A 81 12.96 13.49 -0.16
N LEU A 82 13.13 12.26 -0.65
CA LEU A 82 13.71 11.14 0.09
C LEU A 82 15.16 10.91 -0.36
N PRO A 83 16.08 10.59 0.56
CA PRO A 83 17.43 10.20 0.18
C PRO A 83 17.45 8.78 -0.41
N LEU A 84 18.29 8.53 -1.42
CA LEU A 84 18.36 7.24 -2.15
C LEU A 84 18.65 6.02 -1.26
N HIS A 85 19.25 6.22 -0.07
CA HIS A 85 19.50 5.14 0.88
C HIS A 85 18.29 4.80 1.77
N SER A 86 17.18 5.54 1.65
CA SER A 86 15.94 5.15 2.32
C SER A 86 15.49 3.77 1.79
N PRO A 87 15.06 2.84 2.66
CA PRO A 87 14.67 1.50 2.25
C PRO A 87 13.23 1.40 1.75
N VAL A 88 12.49 2.51 1.62
CA VAL A 88 11.04 2.49 1.36
C VAL A 88 10.66 1.82 0.04
N ALA A 89 11.57 1.75 -0.93
CA ALA A 89 11.33 1.03 -2.19
C ALA A 89 10.93 -0.43 -1.97
N VAL A 90 11.42 -1.07 -0.89
CA VAL A 90 11.07 -2.45 -0.55
C VAL A 90 9.57 -2.60 -0.28
N LEU A 91 8.90 -1.60 0.29
CA LEU A 91 7.46 -1.65 0.58
C LEU A 91 6.63 -0.95 -0.51
N LEU A 92 7.17 0.10 -1.10
CA LEU A 92 6.48 0.93 -2.09
C LEU A 92 6.49 0.33 -3.51
N HIS A 93 7.24 -0.74 -3.75
CA HIS A 93 7.24 -1.34 -5.09
C HIS A 93 5.83 -1.77 -5.52
N TRP A 94 4.98 -2.27 -4.61
CA TRP A 94 3.59 -2.61 -4.94
C TRP A 94 2.77 -1.43 -5.47
N PRO A 95 2.60 -0.32 -4.71
CA PRO A 95 1.85 0.83 -5.22
C PRO A 95 2.52 1.50 -6.43
N LEU A 96 3.86 1.59 -6.49
CA LEU A 96 4.50 2.20 -7.65
C LEU A 96 4.37 1.34 -8.91
N THR A 97 4.39 0.01 -8.80
CA THR A 97 4.10 -0.86 -9.95
C THR A 97 2.69 -0.60 -10.48
N LEU A 98 1.68 -0.47 -9.61
CA LEU A 98 0.33 -0.09 -10.04
C LEU A 98 0.32 1.27 -10.75
N TYR A 99 1.00 2.27 -10.17
CA TYR A 99 1.12 3.58 -10.80
C TYR A 99 1.69 3.48 -12.22
N HIS A 100 2.81 2.78 -12.40
CA HIS A 100 3.43 2.62 -13.71
C HIS A 100 2.53 1.84 -14.70
N CYS A 101 1.85 0.77 -14.27
CA CYS A 101 0.90 0.05 -15.11
C CYS A 101 -0.22 0.96 -15.63
N VAL A 102 -0.75 1.84 -14.78
CA VAL A 102 -1.81 2.78 -15.16
C VAL A 102 -1.29 3.89 -16.08
N GLN A 103 -0.07 4.39 -15.85
CA GLN A 103 0.55 5.34 -16.79
C GLN A 103 0.71 4.71 -18.18
N LEU A 104 1.15 3.44 -18.24
CA LEU A 104 1.29 2.68 -19.49
C LEU A 104 -0.04 2.37 -20.18
N SER A 105 -1.15 2.22 -19.43
CA SER A 105 -2.47 2.02 -20.04
C SER A 105 -3.07 3.34 -20.56
N ARG A 106 -2.89 4.44 -19.84
CA ARG A 106 -3.37 5.78 -20.24
C ARG A 106 -2.70 6.28 -21.52
N THR A 107 -1.44 5.95 -21.76
CA THR A 107 -0.78 6.28 -23.04
C THR A 107 -1.36 5.50 -24.23
N GLN A 108 -1.96 4.34 -23.98
CA GLN A 108 -2.57 3.48 -25.01
C GLN A 108 -4.05 3.81 -25.26
N THR A 109 -4.76 4.33 -24.24
CA THR A 109 -6.19 4.67 -24.34
C THR A 109 -6.48 6.02 -23.68
N PRO A 110 -6.51 7.13 -24.43
CA PRO A 110 -6.84 8.44 -23.91
C PRO A 110 -8.36 8.55 -23.77
N ARG A 111 -8.92 8.07 -22.66
CA ARG A 111 -10.31 8.37 -22.30
C ARG A 111 -10.35 8.86 -20.87
N TYR A 112 -10.83 10.08 -20.67
CA TYR A 112 -11.47 10.49 -19.42
C TYR A 112 -12.52 11.57 -19.68
N ASP A 113 -13.74 11.29 -19.21
CA ASP A 113 -14.76 12.28 -18.88
C ASP A 113 -14.87 12.33 -17.33
N GLY A 114 -15.30 13.47 -16.80
CA GLY A 114 -15.07 13.96 -15.44
C GLY A 114 -15.33 13.02 -14.25
N GLN A 115 -14.62 13.35 -13.14
CA GLN A 115 -14.62 12.65 -11.84
C GLN A 115 -14.20 11.18 -11.92
N ASP A 116 -12.97 11.01 -12.40
CA ASP A 116 -12.24 9.77 -12.59
C ASP A 116 -12.14 8.93 -11.31
N THR A 117 -13.06 7.98 -11.14
CA THR A 117 -12.80 6.83 -10.27
C THR A 117 -11.93 5.84 -11.03
N LEU A 118 -10.73 5.56 -10.53
CA LEU A 118 -9.86 4.51 -11.04
C LEU A 118 -10.11 3.23 -10.25
N CYS A 119 -10.78 2.26 -10.87
CA CYS A 119 -10.98 0.93 -10.31
C CYS A 119 -9.87 -0.02 -10.79
N ILE A 120 -9.13 -0.61 -9.86
CA ILE A 120 -8.04 -1.56 -10.11
C ILE A 120 -8.44 -2.92 -9.54
N HIS A 121 -8.45 -3.97 -10.36
CA HIS A 121 -8.62 -5.34 -9.88
C HIS A 121 -7.23 -5.96 -9.68
N TYR A 122 -6.81 -6.07 -8.42
CA TYR A 122 -5.51 -6.64 -8.03
C TYR A 122 -5.69 -8.12 -7.72
N LEU A 123 -5.05 -8.99 -8.51
CA LEU A 123 -5.23 -10.44 -8.39
C LEU A 123 -4.07 -11.09 -7.63
N GLY A 124 -4.39 -12.00 -6.71
CA GLY A 124 -3.41 -12.76 -5.93
C GLY A 124 -2.59 -11.94 -4.93
N PRO A 125 -3.18 -11.08 -4.09
CA PRO A 125 -2.43 -10.40 -3.05
C PRO A 125 -1.94 -11.39 -1.98
N GLU A 126 -0.70 -11.25 -1.56
CA GLU A 126 -0.05 -12.06 -0.53
C GLU A 126 0.45 -11.16 0.61
N LYS A 127 1.69 -10.66 0.51
CA LYS A 127 2.32 -9.79 1.51
C LYS A 127 1.67 -8.42 1.57
N GLU A 128 1.07 -7.98 0.47
CA GLU A 128 0.32 -6.75 0.31
C GLU A 128 -0.82 -6.65 1.33
N LEU A 129 -1.43 -7.78 1.71
CA LEU A 129 -2.51 -7.83 2.70
C LEU A 129 -2.07 -7.37 4.10
N LEU A 130 -0.77 -7.46 4.38
CA LEU A 130 -0.11 -6.99 5.61
C LEU A 130 0.47 -5.57 5.46
N GLN A 131 0.51 -5.05 4.24
CA GLN A 131 1.17 -3.79 3.87
C GLN A 131 0.19 -2.79 3.25
N LEU A 132 -1.11 -2.95 3.50
CA LEU A 132 -2.16 -2.13 2.89
C LEU A 132 -1.90 -0.62 3.08
N ALA A 133 -1.37 -0.18 4.23
CA ALA A 133 -1.03 1.22 4.46
C ALA A 133 -0.01 1.82 3.45
N ALA A 134 0.84 0.99 2.82
CA ALA A 134 1.75 1.43 1.76
C ALA A 134 1.00 1.93 0.51
N PHE A 135 -0.19 1.38 0.23
CA PHE A 135 -1.05 1.84 -0.88
C PHE A 135 -1.56 3.27 -0.69
N GLY A 136 -1.47 3.83 0.52
CA GLY A 136 -1.76 5.24 0.76
C GLY A 136 -0.92 6.22 -0.07
N GLU A 137 0.25 5.78 -0.56
CA GLU A 137 1.08 6.61 -1.45
C GLU A 137 0.41 6.90 -2.80
N LEU A 138 -0.53 6.05 -3.25
CA LEU A 138 -1.25 6.25 -4.50
C LEU A 138 -2.06 7.56 -4.52
N ARG A 139 -2.47 8.07 -3.35
CA ARG A 139 -3.17 9.36 -3.19
C ARG A 139 -2.37 10.52 -3.77
N ALA A 140 -1.07 10.52 -3.52
CA ALA A 140 -0.15 11.54 -4.00
C ALA A 140 0.17 11.38 -5.49
N LEU A 141 0.17 10.13 -5.98
CA LEU A 141 0.52 9.77 -7.35
C LEU A 141 -0.63 10.01 -8.35
N PHE A 142 -1.88 10.00 -7.89
CA PHE A 142 -3.06 10.29 -8.69
C PHE A 142 -3.90 11.41 -8.03
N PRO A 143 -3.43 12.67 -8.11
CA PRO A 143 -4.16 13.79 -7.54
C PRO A 143 -5.55 13.90 -8.19
N SER A 144 -6.57 14.17 -7.37
CA SER A 144 -7.97 14.34 -7.79
C SER A 144 -8.65 13.12 -8.41
N VAL A 145 -8.04 11.93 -8.33
CA VAL A 145 -8.63 10.65 -8.76
C VAL A 145 -9.07 9.87 -7.52
N GLN A 146 -10.28 9.30 -7.55
CA GLN A 146 -10.70 8.37 -6.50
C GLN A 146 -10.17 6.98 -6.84
N ILE A 147 -9.33 6.40 -5.97
CA ILE A 147 -8.71 5.10 -6.22
C ILE A 147 -9.47 4.03 -5.47
N HIS A 148 -9.99 3.06 -6.21
CA HIS A 148 -10.64 1.89 -5.66
C HIS A 148 -9.89 0.63 -6.11
N ILE A 149 -9.52 -0.23 -5.18
CA ILE A 149 -8.74 -1.44 -5.46
C ILE A 149 -9.47 -2.66 -4.92
N GLU A 150 -9.85 -3.56 -5.82
CA GLU A 150 -10.44 -4.86 -5.54
C GLU A 150 -9.31 -5.89 -5.43
N LEU A 151 -8.91 -6.22 -4.20
CA LEU A 151 -7.86 -7.19 -3.89
C LEU A 151 -8.48 -8.59 -3.80
N VAL A 152 -8.26 -9.42 -4.82
CA VAL A 152 -8.92 -10.73 -4.96
C VAL A 152 -7.91 -11.85 -4.95
N GLY A 153 -8.00 -12.76 -3.99
CA GLY A 153 -7.14 -13.95 -3.98
C GLY A 153 -7.46 -14.99 -2.92
N PRO A 154 -6.94 -16.21 -3.06
CA PRO A 154 -7.17 -17.29 -2.10
C PRO A 154 -6.52 -17.00 -0.74
N GLU A 155 -5.44 -16.21 -0.69
CA GLU A 155 -4.70 -15.86 0.52
C GLU A 155 -5.39 -14.80 1.40
N VAL A 156 -6.44 -14.15 0.91
CA VAL A 156 -7.29 -13.30 1.77
C VAL A 156 -7.89 -14.17 2.88
N PRO A 157 -7.69 -13.83 4.17
CA PRO A 157 -8.27 -14.63 5.24
C PRO A 157 -9.79 -14.55 5.22
N LYS A 158 -10.44 -15.66 5.55
CA LYS A 158 -11.90 -15.74 5.58
C LYS A 158 -12.53 -14.68 6.50
N SER A 159 -11.85 -14.30 7.58
CA SER A 159 -12.31 -13.25 8.50
C SER A 159 -12.27 -11.83 7.94
N ARG A 160 -11.59 -11.62 6.80
CA ARG A 160 -11.45 -10.33 6.12
C ARG A 160 -12.14 -10.31 4.75
N ASP A 161 -12.83 -11.39 4.37
CA ASP A 161 -13.59 -11.43 3.11
C ASP A 161 -14.70 -10.38 3.13
N GLY A 162 -14.74 -9.53 2.11
CA GLY A 162 -15.64 -8.38 2.00
C GLY A 162 -15.24 -7.14 2.79
N GLU A 163 -14.12 -7.16 3.53
CA GLU A 163 -13.64 -6.01 4.30
C GLU A 163 -13.31 -4.84 3.37
N VAL A 164 -13.74 -3.64 3.76
CA VAL A 164 -13.40 -2.38 3.07
C VAL A 164 -12.50 -1.56 3.98
N VAL A 165 -11.30 -1.26 3.50
CA VAL A 165 -10.29 -0.45 4.17
C VAL A 165 -10.17 0.88 3.45
N ASN A 166 -10.35 1.98 4.18
CA ASN A 166 -10.16 3.33 3.66
C ASN A 166 -8.86 3.92 4.19
N ILE A 167 -7.92 4.22 3.30
CA ILE A 167 -6.65 4.86 3.63
C ILE A 167 -6.77 6.34 3.30
N SER A 168 -7.02 7.16 4.31
CA SER A 168 -7.10 8.61 4.21
C SER A 168 -5.86 9.33 4.73
N ARG A 169 -4.88 8.58 5.25
CA ARG A 169 -3.62 9.11 5.79
C ARG A 169 -2.46 8.18 5.46
N TYR A 170 -1.24 8.73 5.42
CA TYR A 170 -0.03 7.94 5.27
C TYR A 170 0.29 7.16 6.56
N ALA A 171 0.99 6.04 6.41
CA ALA A 171 1.62 5.37 7.53
C ALA A 171 2.55 6.35 8.27
N CYS A 172 2.54 6.30 9.60
CA CYS A 172 3.30 7.25 10.41
C CYS A 172 4.80 6.89 10.45
N CYS A 173 5.65 7.91 10.61
CA CYS A 173 7.07 7.73 10.92
C CYS A 173 7.28 7.40 12.42
N SER A 174 8.53 7.25 12.86
CA SER A 174 8.90 7.01 14.26
C SER A 174 9.13 8.30 15.08
N ASP A 175 9.21 9.46 14.42
CA ASP A 175 9.55 10.72 15.10
C ASP A 175 8.35 11.25 15.90
N LYS A 176 8.53 11.40 17.22
CA LYS A 176 7.46 11.79 18.15
C LYS A 176 6.88 13.17 17.86
N SER A 177 7.71 14.09 17.36
CA SER A 177 7.33 15.48 17.06
C SER A 177 6.89 15.69 15.61
N CYS A 178 6.79 14.63 14.79
CA CYS A 178 6.37 14.75 13.41
C CYS A 178 4.87 15.06 13.32
N CYS A 179 4.49 15.91 12.36
CA CYS A 179 3.10 16.23 12.09
C CYS A 179 2.25 15.01 11.69
N CYS A 180 2.85 13.91 11.22
CA CYS A 180 2.09 12.69 10.95
C CYS A 180 1.47 12.06 12.21
N LYS A 181 1.97 12.42 13.41
CA LYS A 181 1.46 11.95 14.70
C LYS A 181 0.38 12.86 15.29
N SER A 182 0.25 14.10 14.81
CA SER A 182 -0.80 14.97 15.30
C SER A 182 -2.12 14.52 14.69
N SER A 183 -3.11 14.26 15.55
CA SER A 183 -4.50 14.09 15.16
C SER A 183 -5.10 15.44 14.79
N ILE A 184 -4.53 16.11 13.79
CA ILE A 184 -5.17 17.29 13.23
C ILE A 184 -6.09 16.80 12.14
N GLY A 185 -7.38 16.75 12.49
CA GLY A 185 -8.48 16.88 11.54
C GLY A 185 -8.35 18.19 10.79
N SER A 186 -7.41 18.24 9.86
CA SER A 186 -7.46 19.18 8.76
C SER A 186 -8.69 18.78 7.97
N LYS A 187 -9.70 19.65 7.97
CA LYS A 187 -10.71 19.67 6.93
C LYS A 187 -10.02 20.04 5.61
N ASP A 188 -9.17 19.17 5.09
CA ASP A 188 -8.73 19.25 3.70
C ASP A 188 -9.79 18.51 2.90
N LEU A 189 -10.77 19.28 2.40
CA LEU A 189 -11.87 18.82 1.56
C LEU A 189 -11.41 18.23 0.20
N SER A 190 -10.11 18.02 -0.02
CA SER A 190 -9.54 17.59 -1.31
C SER A 190 -8.72 16.30 -1.26
N CYS A 191 -8.49 15.69 -0.08
CA CYS A 191 -7.66 14.48 -0.01
C CYS A 191 -8.48 13.23 -0.34
N THR A 192 -8.34 12.73 -1.57
CA THR A 192 -8.93 11.46 -1.98
C THR A 192 -8.33 10.31 -1.16
N ALA A 193 -9.19 9.47 -0.59
CA ALA A 193 -8.77 8.25 0.09
C ALA A 193 -8.52 7.14 -0.94
N VAL A 194 -7.66 6.17 -0.61
CA VAL A 194 -7.59 4.91 -1.34
C VAL A 194 -8.52 3.92 -0.65
N THR A 195 -9.49 3.42 -1.41
CA THR A 195 -10.39 2.37 -0.95
C THR A 195 -9.86 1.03 -1.41
N LEU A 196 -9.65 0.11 -0.47
CA LEU A 196 -9.24 -1.27 -0.73
C LEU A 196 -10.35 -2.19 -0.26
N LYS A 197 -10.81 -3.08 -1.13
CA LYS A 197 -11.78 -4.11 -0.76
C LYS A 197 -11.18 -5.48 -0.96
N LEU A 198 -11.31 -6.33 0.06
CA LEU A 198 -10.67 -7.65 0.09
C LEU A 198 -11.67 -8.73 -0.27
N TRP A 199 -11.29 -9.63 -1.18
CA TRP A 199 -12.12 -10.76 -1.60
C TRP A 199 -11.35 -12.06 -1.52
N LYS A 200 -11.88 -13.01 -0.76
CA LYS A 200 -11.37 -14.37 -0.71
C LYS A 200 -11.91 -15.19 -1.88
N GLY A 201 -11.01 -15.85 -2.59
CA GLY A 201 -11.34 -16.82 -3.65
C GLY A 201 -10.67 -16.48 -4.97
N PHE A 202 -11.08 -17.17 -6.04
CA PHE A 202 -10.55 -16.92 -7.36
C PHE A 202 -11.30 -15.78 -8.07
N TYR A 203 -10.58 -14.99 -8.86
CA TYR A 203 -11.17 -13.83 -9.53
C TYR A 203 -12.36 -14.18 -10.42
N HIS A 204 -12.27 -15.27 -11.19
CA HIS A 204 -13.33 -15.68 -12.12
C HIS A 204 -14.62 -16.11 -11.40
N GLU A 205 -14.55 -16.46 -10.11
CA GLU A 205 -15.72 -16.78 -9.29
C GLU A 205 -16.36 -15.53 -8.67
N ARG A 206 -15.56 -14.48 -8.45
CA ARG A 206 -15.97 -13.24 -7.79
C ARG A 206 -16.25 -12.08 -8.73
N CYS A 207 -15.82 -12.16 -9.99
CA CYS A 207 -15.90 -11.04 -10.93
C CYS A 207 -17.34 -10.53 -11.14
N SER A 208 -18.33 -11.42 -11.14
CA SER A 208 -19.73 -11.01 -11.23
C SER A 208 -20.19 -10.18 -10.03
N ASP A 209 -19.73 -10.53 -8.83
CA ASP A 209 -20.11 -9.82 -7.61
C ASP A 209 -19.42 -8.46 -7.52
N ILE A 210 -18.16 -8.40 -7.95
CA ILE A 210 -17.38 -7.16 -8.05
C ILE A 210 -18.05 -6.21 -9.06
N LEU A 211 -18.38 -6.70 -10.26
CA LEU A 211 -19.01 -5.89 -11.30
C LEU A 211 -20.42 -5.42 -10.94
N LYS A 212 -21.20 -6.21 -10.19
CA LYS A 212 -22.51 -5.78 -9.67
C LYS A 212 -22.38 -4.60 -8.72
N VAL A 213 -21.41 -4.63 -7.81
CA VAL A 213 -21.13 -3.52 -6.88
C VAL A 213 -20.76 -2.25 -7.64
N LEU A 214 -19.96 -2.37 -8.70
CA LEU A 214 -19.60 -1.23 -9.55
C LEU A 214 -20.79 -0.69 -10.36
N SER A 215 -21.68 -1.55 -10.84
CA SER A 215 -22.89 -1.12 -11.59
C SER A 215 -23.93 -0.38 -10.74
N THR A 216 -23.80 -0.42 -9.41
CA THR A 216 -24.65 0.36 -8.48
C THR A 216 -24.11 1.78 -8.26
N ILE A 217 -22.87 2.04 -8.70
CA ILE A 217 -22.28 3.37 -8.84
C ILE A 217 -22.58 3.77 -10.30
N THR A 218 -23.63 4.57 -10.47
CA THR A 218 -24.30 4.94 -11.73
C THR A 218 -23.53 4.75 -13.05
N PRO A 219 -24.11 4.05 -14.05
CA PRO A 219 -23.75 4.30 -15.44
C PRO A 219 -24.35 5.65 -15.83
N ILE A 220 -23.50 6.65 -16.04
CA ILE A 220 -23.89 7.85 -16.77
C ILE A 220 -23.71 7.49 -18.25
N PHE A 221 -24.84 7.40 -18.96
CA PHE A 221 -24.86 7.39 -20.42
C PHE A 221 -24.50 8.78 -20.97
#